data_AF-A0A7Z9PQN7-F1
#
_entry.id   AF-A0A7Z9PQN7-F1
#
_cell.length_a   1.000
_cell.length_b   1.000
_cell.length_c   1.000
_cell.angle_alpha   90.00
_cell.angle_beta   90.00
_cell.angle_gamma   90.00
#
_symmetry.space_group_name_H-M   'P 1'
#
loop_
_entity.id
_entity.type
_entity.pdbx_description
1 polymer ?
#
loop_
_entity_poly.entity_id
_entity_poly.type
_entity_poly.pdbx_seq_one_letter_code
_entity_poly.pdbx_strand_id
1 'polypeptide(L)'
;MSMERSLEEVFELLFPTGPDADDLILELAPDGWEQSEFFFAFHPTPEQIEKWPRMSRLKTLNQPVRPGRECAVLIGLCLREVFAGHEVVAPYPIDEGTWRSTGHDIAAWLNRTIDGVSFDYMDFYMGPYDAQEVAELTPVYTLIFRRFQEHGFDFLYTYPQFYVANRGTDDDLAYKAHLETINAEKRTEIDQGPVPSIMAAYRKVFGKLPGKSEPLTP
;
A
#
# COMPACT_ATOMS: atom_id res chain seq x y z
N MET A 1 -8.85 -22.19 20.75
CA MET A 1 -8.36 -20.80 20.71
C MET A 1 -7.46 -20.70 19.51
N SER A 2 -7.83 -19.92 18.49
CA SER A 2 -6.91 -19.65 17.38
C SER A 2 -5.79 -18.77 17.91
N MET A 3 -4.54 -19.10 17.59
CA MET A 3 -3.40 -18.23 17.89
C MET A 3 -3.50 -17.02 16.96
N GLU A 4 -3.44 -15.83 17.54
CA GLU A 4 -3.36 -14.57 16.80
C GLU A 4 -1.99 -14.49 16.11
N ARG A 5 -1.97 -13.98 14.86
CA ARG A 5 -0.72 -13.83 14.09
C ARG A 5 -0.31 -12.36 13.99
N SER A 6 0.99 -12.13 13.99
CA SER A 6 1.54 -10.80 13.67
C SER A 6 1.46 -10.51 12.17
N LEU A 7 1.50 -9.22 11.79
CA LEU A 7 1.60 -8.85 10.37
C LEU A 7 2.87 -9.40 9.71
N GLU A 8 3.98 -9.48 10.44
CA GLU A 8 5.22 -10.06 9.93
C GLU A 8 5.03 -11.54 9.54
N GLU A 9 4.35 -12.34 10.37
CA GLU A 9 4.02 -13.73 10.05
C GLU A 9 3.07 -13.83 8.85
N VAL A 10 2.17 -12.86 8.68
CA VAL A 10 1.32 -12.77 7.49
C VAL A 10 2.14 -12.43 6.24
N PHE A 11 3.10 -11.51 6.32
CA PHE A 11 3.98 -11.18 5.20
C PHE A 11 4.87 -12.35 4.82
N GLU A 12 5.43 -13.08 5.79
CA GLU A 12 6.19 -14.31 5.55
C GLU A 12 5.32 -15.40 4.90
N LEU A 13 4.05 -15.52 5.32
CA LEU A 13 3.10 -16.43 4.68
C LEU A 13 2.84 -16.05 3.21
N LEU A 14 2.59 -14.75 2.96
CA LEU A 14 2.28 -14.27 1.62
C LEU A 14 3.53 -14.29 0.72
N PHE A 15 4.73 -14.07 1.25
CA PHE A 15 6.01 -13.94 0.52
C PHE A 15 7.07 -14.91 1.09
N PRO A 16 6.88 -16.24 0.93
CA PRO A 16 7.73 -17.24 1.59
C PRO A 16 9.17 -17.28 1.06
N THR A 17 9.41 -16.81 -0.16
CA THR A 17 10.74 -16.68 -0.77
C THR A 17 11.37 -15.31 -0.55
N GLY A 18 10.68 -14.41 0.16
CA GLY A 18 11.04 -13.02 0.30
C GLY A 18 10.45 -12.12 -0.80
N PRO A 19 10.35 -10.80 -0.55
CA PRO A 19 9.78 -9.85 -1.50
C PRO A 19 10.80 -9.33 -2.54
N ASP A 20 12.06 -9.70 -2.41
CA ASP A 20 13.16 -9.41 -3.32
C ASP A 20 13.51 -10.60 -4.24
N ALA A 21 12.69 -11.64 -4.24
CA ALA A 21 12.92 -12.85 -5.02
C ALA A 21 12.82 -12.61 -6.54
N ASP A 22 13.74 -13.21 -7.30
CA ASP A 22 13.88 -13.02 -8.75
C ASP A 22 12.61 -13.38 -9.54
N ASP A 23 11.85 -14.37 -9.08
CA ASP A 23 10.59 -14.79 -9.72
C ASP A 23 9.50 -13.71 -9.60
N LEU A 24 9.47 -12.96 -8.50
CA LEU A 24 8.55 -11.83 -8.31
C LEU A 24 8.92 -10.65 -9.17
N ILE A 25 10.22 -10.35 -9.25
CA ILE A 25 10.74 -9.30 -10.12
C ILE A 25 10.38 -9.63 -11.57
N LEU A 26 10.56 -10.90 -11.99
CA LEU A 26 10.22 -11.35 -13.34
C LEU A 26 8.71 -11.32 -13.60
N GLU A 27 7.87 -11.63 -12.62
CA GLU A 27 6.41 -11.53 -12.76
C GLU A 27 5.96 -10.08 -12.95
N LEU A 28 6.52 -9.14 -12.18
CA LEU A 28 6.15 -7.72 -12.23
C LEU A 28 6.79 -6.98 -13.41
N ALA A 29 8.03 -7.34 -13.76
CA ALA A 29 8.83 -6.68 -14.78
C ALA A 29 9.47 -7.72 -15.73
N PRO A 30 8.66 -8.38 -16.59
CA PRO A 30 9.11 -9.48 -17.44
C PRO A 30 10.18 -9.09 -18.47
N ASP A 31 10.18 -7.82 -18.88
CA ASP A 31 11.16 -7.26 -19.81
C ASP A 31 12.40 -6.66 -19.11
N GLY A 32 12.49 -6.82 -17.79
CA GLY A 32 13.52 -6.25 -16.92
C GLY A 32 13.03 -5.06 -16.11
N TRP A 33 13.63 -4.86 -14.93
CA TRP A 33 13.17 -3.85 -13.96
C TRP A 33 13.31 -2.43 -14.49
N GLU A 34 14.44 -2.11 -15.12
CA GLU A 34 14.72 -0.80 -15.73
C GLU A 34 13.79 -0.46 -16.90
N GLN A 35 13.16 -1.46 -17.49
CA GLN A 35 12.20 -1.32 -18.59
C GLN A 35 10.75 -1.20 -18.08
N SER A 36 10.51 -1.45 -16.80
CA SER A 36 9.19 -1.37 -16.17
C SER A 36 8.84 0.07 -15.79
N GLU A 37 7.54 0.37 -15.70
CA GLU A 37 7.07 1.65 -15.15
C GLU A 37 7.43 1.83 -13.66
N PHE A 38 7.60 0.74 -12.92
CA PHE A 38 8.03 0.74 -11.53
C PHE A 38 9.41 1.34 -11.33
N PHE A 39 10.28 1.26 -12.35
CA PHE A 39 11.57 1.93 -12.35
C PHE A 39 11.43 3.41 -12.01
N PHE A 40 10.45 4.11 -12.60
CA PHE A 40 10.29 5.56 -12.43
C PHE A 40 9.75 5.96 -11.06
N ALA A 41 9.17 5.01 -10.30
CA ALA A 41 8.84 5.27 -8.89
C ALA A 41 10.13 5.53 -8.08
N PHE A 42 11.24 4.89 -8.43
CA PHE A 42 12.52 5.03 -7.73
C PHE A 42 13.50 5.93 -8.49
N HIS A 43 13.47 5.93 -9.81
CA HIS A 43 14.41 6.66 -10.65
C HIS A 43 13.65 7.65 -11.54
N PRO A 44 12.96 8.63 -10.96
CA PRO A 44 12.17 9.57 -11.75
C PRO A 44 13.08 10.42 -12.63
N THR A 45 12.59 10.72 -13.83
CA THR A 45 13.25 11.66 -14.73
C THR A 45 13.18 13.08 -14.16
N PRO A 46 14.06 14.00 -14.61
CA PRO A 46 13.97 15.42 -14.22
C PRO A 46 12.58 16.03 -14.49
N GLU A 47 11.93 15.64 -15.58
CA GLU A 47 10.57 16.10 -15.94
C GLU A 47 9.52 15.56 -14.94
N GLN A 48 9.61 14.30 -14.53
CA GLN A 48 8.72 13.73 -13.51
C GLN A 48 8.91 14.42 -12.16
N ILE A 49 10.14 14.78 -11.78
CA ILE A 49 10.42 15.54 -10.55
C ILE A 49 9.85 16.95 -10.64
N GLU A 50 9.96 17.62 -11.78
CA GLU A 50 9.37 18.94 -11.99
C GLU A 50 7.84 18.90 -11.85
N LYS A 51 7.21 17.89 -12.46
CA LYS A 51 5.76 17.68 -12.38
C LYS A 51 5.30 17.30 -10.98
N TRP A 52 6.08 16.47 -10.28
CA TRP A 52 5.75 15.93 -8.96
C TRP A 52 6.91 16.13 -7.97
N PRO A 53 7.11 17.35 -7.44
CA PRO A 53 8.30 17.69 -6.64
C PRO A 53 8.49 16.84 -5.38
N ARG A 54 7.42 16.20 -4.89
CA ARG A 54 7.44 15.32 -3.72
C ARG A 54 8.12 13.97 -3.99
N MET A 55 8.18 13.54 -5.25
CA MET A 55 8.89 12.31 -5.65
C MET A 55 10.39 12.34 -5.29
N SER A 56 10.98 13.53 -5.12
CA SER A 56 12.36 13.68 -4.62
C SER A 56 12.59 13.09 -3.22
N ARG A 57 11.52 12.75 -2.48
CA ARG A 57 11.59 12.10 -1.16
C ARG A 57 11.81 10.59 -1.25
N LEU A 58 11.49 9.94 -2.36
CA LEU A 58 11.99 8.61 -2.64
C LEU A 58 13.49 8.79 -2.90
N LYS A 59 14.29 8.37 -1.91
CA LYS A 59 15.70 8.74 -1.67
C LYS A 59 16.68 8.18 -2.73
N THR A 60 16.32 8.14 -4.00
CA THR A 60 16.93 7.25 -5.00
C THR A 60 17.54 7.98 -6.19
N LEU A 61 17.39 9.31 -6.30
CA LEU A 61 18.20 10.11 -7.23
C LEU A 61 19.70 9.85 -7.00
N ASN A 62 20.34 9.19 -7.97
CA ASN A 62 21.75 8.76 -8.00
C ASN A 62 22.12 7.53 -7.16
N GLN A 63 21.15 6.73 -6.71
CA GLN A 63 21.46 5.40 -6.16
C GLN A 63 21.59 4.36 -7.29
N PRO A 64 22.49 3.37 -7.15
CA PRO A 64 22.50 2.23 -8.07
C PRO A 64 21.14 1.52 -8.06
N VAL A 65 20.70 1.10 -9.25
CA VAL A 65 19.48 0.30 -9.40
C VAL A 65 19.67 -1.02 -8.65
N ARG A 66 18.69 -1.35 -7.79
CA ARG A 66 18.67 -2.61 -7.04
C ARG A 66 17.29 -3.24 -7.17
N PRO A 67 17.03 -4.01 -8.24
CA PRO A 67 15.69 -4.53 -8.54
C PRO A 67 15.01 -5.23 -7.37
N GLY A 68 15.70 -6.14 -6.68
CA GLY A 68 15.13 -6.84 -5.52
C GLY A 68 14.74 -5.90 -4.38
N ARG A 69 15.59 -4.92 -4.06
CA ARG A 69 15.28 -3.90 -3.04
C ARG A 69 14.11 -3.02 -3.46
N GLU A 70 14.11 -2.54 -4.69
CA GLU A 70 13.07 -1.63 -5.20
C GLU A 70 11.72 -2.34 -5.31
N CYS A 71 11.71 -3.58 -5.81
CA CYS A 71 10.55 -4.47 -5.82
C CYS A 71 10.00 -4.67 -4.40
N ALA A 72 10.86 -5.00 -3.45
CA ALA A 72 10.45 -5.19 -2.06
C ALA A 72 9.88 -3.92 -1.42
N VAL A 73 10.45 -2.75 -1.69
CA VAL A 73 9.91 -1.48 -1.22
C VAL A 73 8.54 -1.23 -1.84
N LEU A 74 8.38 -1.44 -3.15
CA LEU A 74 7.09 -1.25 -3.83
C LEU A 74 5.99 -2.15 -3.26
N ILE A 75 6.32 -3.43 -3.02
CA ILE A 75 5.43 -4.38 -2.34
C ILE A 75 5.09 -3.87 -0.94
N GLY A 76 6.09 -3.42 -0.16
CA GLY A 76 5.87 -2.85 1.17
C GLY A 76 4.93 -1.63 1.15
N LEU A 77 5.10 -0.72 0.20
CA LEU A 77 4.20 0.44 0.05
C LEU A 77 2.77 -0.01 -0.24
N CYS A 78 2.57 -0.99 -1.12
CA CYS A 78 1.25 -1.54 -1.43
C CYS A 78 0.63 -2.30 -0.25
N LEU A 79 1.43 -3.10 0.48
CA LEU A 79 0.99 -3.79 1.70
C LEU A 79 0.55 -2.80 2.78
N ARG A 80 1.26 -1.67 2.93
CA ARG A 80 0.84 -0.61 3.84
C ARG A 80 -0.56 -0.11 3.47
N GLU A 81 -0.85 0.14 2.20
CA GLU A 81 -2.21 0.56 1.80
C GLU A 81 -3.25 -0.53 2.06
N VAL A 82 -2.95 -1.79 1.73
CA VAL A 82 -3.86 -2.92 1.93
C VAL A 82 -4.22 -3.11 3.41
N PHE A 83 -3.23 -3.10 4.31
CA PHE A 83 -3.43 -3.43 5.72
C PHE A 83 -3.72 -2.22 6.62
N ALA A 84 -3.33 -0.99 6.23
CA ALA A 84 -3.57 0.21 7.04
C ALA A 84 -4.58 1.19 6.45
N GLY A 85 -4.91 1.05 5.16
CA GLY A 85 -5.88 1.90 4.48
C GLY A 85 -7.28 1.29 4.38
N HIS A 86 -7.39 -0.01 4.64
CA HIS A 86 -8.57 -0.83 4.35
C HIS A 86 -8.73 -1.94 5.40
N GLU A 87 -9.83 -2.66 5.31
CA GLU A 87 -10.12 -3.78 6.21
C GLU A 87 -9.77 -5.12 5.52
N VAL A 88 -8.95 -5.91 6.19
CA VAL A 88 -8.56 -7.25 5.75
C VAL A 88 -9.36 -8.29 6.52
N VAL A 89 -10.01 -9.20 5.81
CA VAL A 89 -10.76 -10.31 6.42
C VAL A 89 -9.88 -11.55 6.37
N ALA A 90 -9.26 -11.88 7.50
CA ALA A 90 -8.36 -13.02 7.61
C ALA A 90 -9.08 -14.29 8.12
N PRO A 91 -8.60 -15.50 7.75
CA PRO A 91 -9.14 -16.76 8.27
C PRO A 91 -8.74 -17.04 9.73
N TYR A 92 -7.92 -16.17 10.32
CA TYR A 92 -7.47 -16.19 11.71
C TYR A 92 -7.33 -14.75 12.23
N PRO A 93 -7.36 -14.53 13.56
CA PRO A 93 -7.11 -13.21 14.12
C PRO A 93 -5.70 -12.71 13.76
N ILE A 94 -5.61 -11.44 13.37
CA ILE A 94 -4.37 -10.75 13.06
C ILE A 94 -4.28 -9.45 13.86
N ASP A 95 -3.11 -9.19 14.43
CA ASP A 95 -2.82 -7.89 15.05
C ASP A 95 -2.42 -6.89 13.95
N GLU A 96 -3.41 -6.24 13.35
CA GLU A 96 -3.21 -5.25 12.27
C GLU A 96 -2.57 -3.94 12.79
N GLY A 97 -2.61 -3.72 14.11
CA GLY A 97 -2.13 -2.53 14.77
C GLY A 97 -2.76 -1.23 14.24
N THR A 98 -1.96 -0.18 14.14
CA THR A 98 -2.31 1.11 13.55
C THR A 98 -1.53 1.32 12.25
N TRP A 99 -1.95 2.29 11.44
CA TRP A 99 -1.18 2.70 10.26
C TRP A 99 0.32 2.97 10.48
N ARG A 100 0.72 3.44 11.68
CA ARG A 100 2.14 3.63 12.02
C ARG A 100 2.84 2.32 12.35
N SER A 101 2.16 1.39 13.02
CA SER A 101 2.75 0.09 13.33
C SER A 101 2.85 -0.77 12.07
N THR A 102 1.86 -0.75 11.17
CA THR A 102 1.96 -1.45 9.88
C THR A 102 3.23 -1.04 9.12
N GLY A 103 3.54 0.26 9.06
CA GLY A 103 4.79 0.74 8.44
C GLY A 103 6.06 0.28 9.19
N HIS A 104 5.99 0.17 10.52
CA HIS A 104 7.07 -0.39 11.32
C HIS A 104 7.28 -1.88 11.07
N ASP A 105 6.20 -2.66 11.03
CA ASP A 105 6.22 -4.11 10.81
C ASP A 105 6.75 -4.45 9.41
N ILE A 106 6.35 -3.67 8.40
CA ILE A 106 6.90 -3.78 7.04
C ILE A 106 8.42 -3.50 7.05
N ALA A 107 8.86 -2.41 7.69
CA ALA A 107 10.28 -2.10 7.77
C ALA A 107 11.07 -3.19 8.51
N ALA A 108 10.53 -3.71 9.61
CA ALA A 108 11.14 -4.79 10.39
C ALA A 108 11.26 -6.08 9.57
N TRP A 109 10.18 -6.48 8.89
CA TRP A 109 10.17 -7.64 8.00
C TRP A 109 11.21 -7.51 6.87
N LEU A 110 11.26 -6.36 6.19
CA LEU A 110 12.21 -6.13 5.10
C LEU A 110 13.66 -6.08 5.58
N ASN A 111 13.94 -5.45 6.72
CA ASN A 111 15.28 -5.40 7.30
C ASN A 111 15.81 -6.77 7.72
N ARG A 112 14.93 -7.72 8.02
CA ARG A 112 15.32 -9.11 8.33
C ARG A 112 15.46 -9.98 7.09
N THR A 113 14.71 -9.67 6.03
CA THR A 113 14.64 -10.50 4.83
C THR A 113 15.71 -10.13 3.81
N ILE A 114 16.10 -8.85 3.75
CA ILE A 114 17.00 -8.32 2.72
C ILE A 114 18.32 -7.89 3.35
N ASP A 115 19.42 -8.41 2.85
CA ASP A 115 20.75 -8.05 3.34
C ASP A 115 21.16 -6.62 2.92
N GLY A 116 21.77 -5.89 3.87
CA GLY A 116 22.39 -4.59 3.59
C GLY A 116 21.41 -3.43 3.36
N VAL A 117 20.16 -3.58 3.80
CA VAL A 117 19.17 -2.48 3.89
C VAL A 117 18.97 -2.02 5.33
N SER A 118 18.41 -0.83 5.49
CA SER A 118 18.02 -0.27 6.79
C SER A 118 16.85 0.68 6.56
N PHE A 119 15.64 0.16 6.65
CA PHE A 119 14.39 0.90 6.57
C PHE A 119 13.88 1.28 7.96
N ASP A 120 13.12 2.36 8.03
CA ASP A 120 12.27 2.68 9.16
C ASP A 120 10.81 2.86 8.70
N TYR A 121 9.89 3.06 9.65
CA TYR A 121 8.47 3.20 9.33
C TYR A 121 8.17 4.43 8.45
N MET A 122 9.04 5.44 8.43
CA MET A 122 8.85 6.64 7.60
C MET A 122 9.04 6.33 6.11
N ASP A 123 9.81 5.29 5.77
CA ASP A 123 9.96 4.85 4.38
C ASP A 123 8.64 4.27 3.83
N PHE A 124 7.71 3.81 4.68
CA PHE A 124 6.39 3.28 4.28
C PHE A 124 5.21 4.16 4.69
N TYR A 125 5.46 5.26 5.41
CA TYR A 125 4.44 6.09 6.03
C TYR A 125 3.38 6.60 5.05
N MET A 126 3.77 6.96 3.83
CA MET A 126 2.86 7.50 2.81
C MET A 126 2.13 6.43 2.00
N GLY A 127 2.48 5.15 2.16
CA GLY A 127 2.05 4.12 1.22
C GLY A 127 2.49 4.43 -0.21
N PRO A 128 1.78 3.93 -1.23
CA PRO A 128 2.23 4.00 -2.61
C PRO A 128 1.89 5.32 -3.30
N TYR A 129 1.49 6.36 -2.55
CA TYR A 129 1.00 7.64 -3.09
C TYR A 129 1.90 8.23 -4.17
N ASP A 130 3.21 8.34 -3.91
CA ASP A 130 4.16 8.90 -4.90
C ASP A 130 4.40 7.95 -6.09
N ALA A 131 4.30 6.63 -5.87
CA ALA A 131 4.51 5.62 -6.92
C ALA A 131 3.31 5.56 -7.90
N GLN A 132 2.08 5.72 -7.40
CA GLN A 132 0.86 5.72 -8.20
C GLN A 132 0.80 6.86 -9.23
N GLU A 133 1.58 7.94 -9.04
CA GLU A 133 1.64 9.07 -9.98
C GLU A 133 2.45 8.77 -11.26
N VAL A 134 3.24 7.69 -11.25
CA VAL A 134 4.17 7.36 -12.35
C VAL A 134 4.12 5.90 -12.78
N ALA A 135 3.46 5.03 -12.02
CA ALA A 135 3.32 3.61 -12.30
C ALA A 135 1.90 3.12 -12.03
N GLU A 136 1.39 2.27 -12.91
CA GLU A 136 0.13 1.56 -12.72
C GLU A 136 0.35 0.37 -11.77
N LEU A 137 -0.29 0.41 -10.60
CA LEU A 137 -0.01 -0.56 -9.52
C LEU A 137 -0.92 -1.80 -9.53
N THR A 138 -1.85 -1.94 -10.48
CA THR A 138 -2.73 -3.12 -10.57
C THR A 138 -1.93 -4.43 -10.59
N PRO A 139 -0.76 -4.57 -11.28
CA PRO A 139 0.04 -5.80 -11.22
C PRO A 139 0.49 -6.16 -9.79
N VAL A 140 0.97 -5.18 -9.02
CA VAL A 140 1.47 -5.40 -7.65
C VAL A 140 0.32 -5.82 -6.73
N TYR A 141 -0.82 -5.13 -6.77
CA TYR A 141 -2.00 -5.56 -6.01
C TYR A 141 -2.55 -6.89 -6.50
N THR A 142 -2.45 -7.21 -7.80
CA THR A 142 -2.91 -8.51 -8.33
C THR A 142 -2.08 -9.63 -7.73
N LEU A 143 -0.75 -9.46 -7.62
CA LEU A 143 0.14 -10.39 -6.95
C LEU A 143 -0.27 -10.61 -5.49
N ILE A 144 -0.49 -9.51 -4.75
CA ILE A 144 -0.93 -9.56 -3.34
C ILE A 144 -2.28 -10.29 -3.22
N PHE A 145 -3.26 -9.93 -4.04
CA PHE A 145 -4.60 -10.50 -3.95
C PHE A 145 -4.68 -11.97 -4.40
N ARG A 146 -3.82 -12.41 -5.33
CA ARG A 146 -3.69 -13.84 -5.64
C ARG A 146 -3.28 -14.63 -4.41
N ARG A 147 -2.32 -14.12 -3.65
CA ARG A 147 -1.86 -14.75 -2.39
C ARG A 147 -2.91 -14.67 -1.30
N PHE A 148 -3.69 -13.58 -1.23
CA PHE A 148 -4.87 -13.52 -0.35
C PHE A 148 -5.84 -14.64 -0.69
N GLN A 149 -6.18 -14.81 -1.96
CA GLN A 149 -7.09 -15.86 -2.42
C GLN A 149 -6.58 -17.27 -2.10
N GLU A 150 -5.28 -17.52 -2.29
CA GLU A 150 -4.61 -18.80 -1.96
C GLU A 150 -4.66 -19.12 -0.46
N HIS A 151 -4.57 -18.10 0.39
CA HIS A 151 -4.54 -18.25 1.84
C HIS A 151 -5.87 -17.99 2.53
N GLY A 152 -6.96 -17.77 1.79
CA GLY A 152 -8.30 -17.60 2.34
C GLY A 152 -8.58 -16.24 2.97
N PHE A 153 -7.81 -15.21 2.61
CA PHE A 153 -8.10 -13.83 2.96
C PHE A 153 -9.14 -13.22 2.00
N ASP A 154 -9.91 -12.27 2.52
CA ASP A 154 -10.76 -11.37 1.74
C ASP A 154 -10.43 -9.90 2.11
N PHE A 155 -11.02 -8.94 1.39
CA PHE A 155 -10.68 -7.53 1.49
C PHE A 155 -11.92 -6.66 1.32
N LEU A 156 -12.07 -5.67 2.21
CA LEU A 156 -13.12 -4.66 2.16
C LEU A 156 -12.49 -3.29 1.94
N TYR A 157 -12.96 -2.60 0.91
CA TYR A 157 -12.45 -1.29 0.57
C TYR A 157 -13.05 -0.22 1.49
N THR A 158 -12.17 0.47 2.21
CA THR A 158 -12.50 1.68 2.96
C THR A 158 -12.20 2.92 2.12
N TYR A 159 -13.18 3.81 1.97
CA TYR A 159 -12.93 5.10 1.33
C TYR A 159 -11.95 5.94 2.15
N PRO A 160 -11.03 6.68 1.51
CA PRO A 160 -10.22 7.66 2.19
C PRO A 160 -11.08 8.63 3.00
N GLN A 161 -10.71 8.87 4.26
CA GLN A 161 -11.37 9.82 5.14
C GLN A 161 -10.39 10.82 5.71
N PHE A 162 -10.79 12.08 5.70
CA PHE A 162 -10.16 13.13 6.48
C PHE A 162 -10.76 13.12 7.89
N TYR A 163 -9.88 13.11 8.89
CA TYR A 163 -10.26 13.10 10.30
C TYR A 163 -9.85 14.40 10.99
N VAL A 164 -10.61 14.77 12.03
CA VAL A 164 -10.22 15.83 12.99
C VAL A 164 -9.37 15.22 14.10
N ALA A 165 -8.20 15.77 14.36
CA ALA A 165 -7.56 15.60 15.66
C ALA A 165 -8.22 16.57 16.65
N ASN A 166 -9.10 16.06 17.51
CA ASN A 166 -9.81 16.88 18.50
C ASN A 166 -8.82 17.46 19.52
N ARG A 167 -8.74 18.80 19.60
CA ARG A 167 -7.96 19.53 20.63
C ARG A 167 -8.85 20.33 21.60
N GLY A 168 -10.16 20.13 21.59
CA GLY A 168 -11.07 20.52 22.67
C GLY A 168 -11.69 21.92 22.57
N THR A 169 -12.11 22.37 21.39
CA THR A 169 -12.75 23.70 21.22
C THR A 169 -14.10 23.61 20.51
N ASP A 170 -15.04 24.51 20.84
CA ASP A 170 -16.42 24.54 20.30
C ASP A 170 -16.51 24.71 18.75
N ASP A 171 -15.42 25.09 18.07
CA ASP A 171 -15.27 25.10 16.60
C ASP A 171 -15.32 23.69 15.96
N ASP A 172 -15.30 22.63 16.79
CA ASP A 172 -15.25 21.24 16.34
C ASP A 172 -16.49 20.82 15.53
N LEU A 173 -17.68 21.36 15.81
CA LEU A 173 -18.91 20.91 15.15
C LEU A 173 -18.99 21.40 13.68
N ALA A 174 -18.66 22.67 13.45
CA ALA A 174 -18.62 23.25 12.11
C ALA A 174 -17.49 22.63 11.28
N TYR A 175 -16.34 22.36 11.91
CA TYR A 175 -15.23 21.70 11.24
C TYR A 175 -15.53 20.22 10.91
N LYS A 176 -16.21 19.49 11.80
CA LYS A 176 -16.70 18.13 11.51
C LYS A 176 -17.66 18.10 10.33
N ALA A 177 -18.65 18.98 10.29
CA ALA A 177 -19.58 19.08 9.17
C ALA A 177 -18.88 19.41 7.84
N HIS A 178 -17.84 20.25 7.89
CA HIS A 178 -17.00 20.54 6.73
C HIS A 178 -16.22 19.30 6.25
N LEU A 179 -15.61 18.53 7.16
CA LEU A 179 -14.93 17.28 6.81
C LEU A 179 -15.89 16.22 6.27
N GLU A 180 -17.10 16.12 6.80
CA GLU A 180 -18.14 15.23 6.26
C GLU A 180 -18.49 15.58 4.82
N THR A 181 -18.55 16.87 4.50
CA THR A 181 -18.76 17.35 3.13
C THR A 181 -17.60 16.95 2.22
N ILE A 182 -16.35 17.19 2.63
CA ILE A 182 -15.15 16.80 1.88
C ILE A 182 -15.12 15.28 1.66
N ASN A 183 -15.41 14.49 2.70
CA ASN A 183 -15.43 13.03 2.62
C ASN A 183 -16.52 12.54 1.65
N ALA A 184 -17.70 13.18 1.63
CA ALA A 184 -18.77 12.84 0.70
C ALA A 184 -18.41 13.20 -0.75
N GLU A 185 -17.76 14.35 -0.97
CA GLU A 185 -17.25 14.75 -2.28
C GLU A 185 -16.19 13.74 -2.78
N LYS A 186 -15.24 13.34 -1.92
CA LYS A 186 -14.21 12.35 -2.28
C LYS A 186 -14.78 10.97 -2.61
N ARG A 187 -15.80 10.52 -1.88
CA ARG A 187 -16.53 9.29 -2.23
C ARG A 187 -17.16 9.39 -3.62
N THR A 188 -17.77 10.53 -3.92
CA THR A 188 -18.38 10.79 -5.23
C THR A 188 -17.33 10.85 -6.34
N GLU A 189 -16.19 11.50 -6.11
CA GLU A 189 -15.06 11.53 -7.05
C GLU A 189 -14.54 10.12 -7.34
N ILE A 190 -14.38 9.28 -6.32
CA ILE A 190 -13.93 7.88 -6.48
C ILE A 190 -14.97 7.07 -7.26
N ASP A 191 -16.26 7.24 -6.98
CA ASP A 191 -17.34 6.52 -7.66
C ASP A 191 -17.51 6.94 -9.14
N GLN A 192 -17.16 8.19 -9.48
CA GLN A 192 -17.24 8.72 -10.85
C GLN A 192 -15.92 8.61 -11.63
N GLY A 193 -14.81 8.48 -10.91
CA GLY A 193 -13.46 8.43 -11.46
C GLY A 193 -13.06 7.07 -12.02
N PRO A 194 -11.80 6.92 -12.46
CA PRO A 194 -11.25 5.61 -12.78
C PRO A 194 -11.24 4.72 -11.54
N VAL A 195 -11.52 3.43 -11.73
CA VAL A 195 -11.46 2.45 -10.64
C VAL A 195 -10.03 2.42 -10.07
N PRO A 196 -9.84 2.63 -8.75
CA PRO A 196 -8.52 2.57 -8.13
C PRO A 196 -7.81 1.24 -8.43
N SER A 197 -6.49 1.28 -8.64
CA SER A 197 -5.68 0.08 -8.99
C SER A 197 -5.89 -1.08 -8.02
N ILE A 198 -6.02 -0.81 -6.72
CA ILE A 198 -6.30 -1.83 -5.70
C ILE A 198 -7.66 -2.52 -5.92
N MET A 199 -8.72 -1.77 -6.24
CA MET A 199 -10.04 -2.33 -6.54
C MET A 199 -10.06 -3.06 -7.89
N ALA A 200 -9.34 -2.54 -8.88
CA ALA A 200 -9.19 -3.16 -10.19
C ALA A 200 -8.48 -4.52 -10.09
N ALA A 201 -7.42 -4.60 -9.28
CA ALA A 201 -6.70 -5.82 -8.99
C ALA A 201 -7.55 -6.84 -8.25
N TYR A 202 -8.25 -6.42 -7.19
CA TYR A 202 -9.17 -7.30 -6.47
C TYR A 202 -10.22 -7.89 -7.41
N ARG A 203 -10.84 -7.06 -8.28
CA ARG A 203 -11.79 -7.53 -9.31
C ARG A 203 -11.18 -8.53 -10.27
N LYS A 204 -9.92 -8.32 -10.67
CA LYS A 204 -9.20 -9.24 -11.56
C LYS A 204 -8.99 -10.62 -10.93
N VAL A 205 -8.76 -10.70 -9.63
CA VAL A 205 -8.51 -11.96 -8.91
C VAL A 205 -9.78 -12.65 -8.43
N PHE A 206 -10.71 -11.89 -7.83
CA PHE A 206 -11.92 -12.42 -7.20
C PHE A 206 -13.17 -12.37 -8.09
N GLY A 207 -13.09 -11.75 -9.28
CA GLY A 207 -14.19 -11.66 -10.24
C GLY A 207 -15.33 -10.70 -9.83
N LYS A 208 -15.17 -9.96 -8.73
CA LYS A 208 -16.14 -9.01 -8.17
C LYS A 208 -15.41 -7.79 -7.60
N LEU A 209 -16.07 -6.65 -7.47
CA LEU A 209 -15.52 -5.54 -6.68
C LEU A 209 -15.49 -5.93 -5.19
N PRO A 210 -14.53 -5.39 -4.41
CA PRO A 210 -14.50 -5.65 -2.98
C PRO A 210 -15.76 -5.08 -2.31
N GLY A 211 -16.15 -5.68 -1.19
CA GLY A 211 -17.17 -5.08 -0.34
C GLY A 211 -16.73 -3.71 0.17
N LYS A 212 -17.66 -2.93 0.71
CA LYS A 212 -17.36 -1.64 1.34
C LYS A 212 -17.37 -1.84 2.85
N SER A 213 -16.30 -1.48 3.53
CA SER A 213 -16.32 -1.41 4.99
C SER A 213 -17.16 -0.20 5.42
N GLU A 214 -17.80 -0.28 6.58
CA GLU A 214 -18.28 0.95 7.23
C GLU A 214 -17.07 1.84 7.57
N PRO A 215 -17.24 3.18 7.63
CA PRO A 215 -16.26 4.05 8.25
C PRO A 215 -15.83 3.47 9.60
N LEU A 216 -14.53 3.22 9.78
CA LEU A 216 -13.98 3.00 11.12
C LEU A 216 -14.38 4.23 11.92
N THR A 217 -15.28 4.03 12.88
CA THR A 217 -15.86 5.13 13.66
C THR A 217 -14.72 5.84 14.40
N PRO A 218 -14.65 7.17 14.43
CA PRO A 218 -13.68 7.87 15.25
C PRO A 218 -13.91 7.66 16.76
#